data_AF-A0A6V7JBT0-F1
#
_entry.id   AF-A0A6V7JBT0-F1
#
_cell.length_a   1.000
_cell.length_b   1.000
_cell.length_c   1.000
_cell.angle_alpha   90.00
_cell.angle_beta   90.00
_cell.angle_gamma   90.00
#
_symmetry.space_group_name_H-M   'P 1'
#
loop_
_entity.id
_entity.type
_entity.pdbx_description
1 polymer ?
#
loop_
_entity_poly.entity_id
_entity_poly.type
_entity_poly.pdbx_seq_one_letter_code
_entity_poly.pdbx_strand_id
1 'polypeptide(L)'
;EYWIDLGGQWVHGEARNVAYELASPLGLLSKSVYPGGPEKPKLEVEFYSPSGEKLSEEKIKSVIEFVKITQHEIRTGQTGSYGDFMEK
;
A
#
# COMPACT_ATOMS: atom_id res chain seq x y z
N GLU A 1 10.11 21.73 -7.89
CA GLU A 1 9.51 21.81 -6.54
C GLU A 1 9.17 20.40 -6.07
N TYR A 2 9.31 20.12 -4.78
CA TYR A 2 8.96 18.82 -4.19
C TYR A 2 7.84 19.02 -3.19
N TRP A 3 6.83 18.15 -3.23
CA TRP A 3 5.67 18.18 -2.35
C TRP A 3 5.64 16.87 -1.56
N ILE A 4 5.44 16.97 -0.25
CA ILE A 4 5.30 15.82 0.64
C ILE A 4 4.05 16.03 1.49
N ASP A 5 3.23 14.99 1.62
CA ASP A 5 2.08 14.97 2.51
C ASP A 5 2.48 14.22 3.80
N LEU A 6 2.39 14.91 4.95
CA LEU A 6 2.69 14.33 6.26
C LEU A 6 1.44 13.74 6.93
N GLY A 7 0.28 13.89 6.30
CA GLY A 7 -1.02 13.37 6.72
C GLY A 7 -1.48 12.20 5.85
N GLY A 8 -2.74 12.22 5.46
CA GLY A 8 -3.40 11.15 4.72
C GLY A 8 -3.04 11.14 3.24
N GLN A 9 -1.85 10.65 2.90
CA GLN A 9 -1.36 10.65 1.52
C GLN A 9 -2.05 9.60 0.61
N TRP A 10 -2.65 8.54 1.17
CA TRP A 10 -3.16 7.38 0.42
C TRP A 10 -4.68 7.24 0.55
N VAL A 11 -5.36 7.05 -0.59
CA VAL A 11 -6.78 6.65 -0.64
C VAL A 11 -6.86 5.18 -0.98
N HIS A 12 -7.29 4.35 -0.03
CA HIS A 12 -7.39 2.91 -0.20
C HIS A 12 -8.79 2.48 -0.65
N GLY A 13 -8.87 1.87 -1.84
CA GLY A 13 -10.12 1.33 -2.40
C GLY A 13 -11.02 2.36 -3.08
N GLU A 14 -11.76 1.92 -4.10
CA GLU A 14 -12.62 2.79 -4.94
C GLU A 14 -14.12 2.65 -4.60
N ALA A 15 -14.56 1.46 -4.17
CA ALA A 15 -15.97 1.18 -3.92
C ALA A 15 -16.39 1.63 -2.51
N ARG A 16 -17.50 2.39 -2.43
CA ARG A 16 -18.08 2.90 -1.16
C ARG A 16 -17.06 3.69 -0.32
N ASN A 17 -16.10 4.34 -0.97
CA ASN A 17 -15.10 5.17 -0.33
C ASN A 17 -15.37 6.64 -0.67
N VAL A 18 -15.87 7.40 0.31
CA VAL A 18 -16.21 8.81 0.14
C VAL A 18 -15.01 9.67 -0.29
N ALA A 19 -13.80 9.34 0.15
CA ALA A 19 -12.60 10.08 -0.26
C ALA A 19 -12.32 9.87 -1.77
N TYR A 20 -12.54 8.65 -2.28
CA TYR A 20 -12.42 8.36 -3.71
C TYR A 20 -13.51 9.08 -4.52
N GLU A 21 -14.77 9.00 -4.07
CA GLU A 21 -15.93 9.62 -4.72
C GLU A 21 -15.76 11.14 -4.88
N LEU A 22 -15.18 11.81 -3.88
CA LEU A 22 -14.93 13.25 -3.90
C LEU A 22 -13.70 13.65 -4.73
N ALA A 23 -12.60 12.91 -4.63
CA ALA A 23 -11.33 13.30 -5.23
C ALA A 23 -11.16 12.87 -6.70
N SER A 24 -11.76 11.73 -7.09
CA SER A 24 -11.59 11.15 -8.43
C SER A 24 -12.09 12.08 -9.56
N PRO A 25 -13.28 12.71 -9.48
CA PRO A 25 -13.75 13.62 -10.53
C PRO A 25 -12.89 14.88 -10.73
N LEU A 26 -12.09 15.23 -9.72
CA LEU A 26 -11.20 16.39 -9.74
C LEU A 26 -9.79 16.06 -10.24
N GLY A 27 -9.50 14.79 -10.57
CA GLY A 27 -8.18 14.36 -11.03
C GLY A 27 -7.10 14.45 -9.94
N LEU A 28 -7.49 14.37 -8.66
CA LEU A 28 -6.57 14.52 -7.52
C LEU A 28 -5.92 13.21 -7.07
N LEU A 29 -6.27 12.08 -7.71
CA LEU A 29 -5.77 10.75 -7.35
C LEU A 29 -4.86 10.20 -8.44
N SER A 30 -3.84 9.46 -8.02
CA SER A 30 -2.95 8.71 -8.91
C SER A 30 -2.89 7.25 -8.47
N LYS A 31 -2.83 6.34 -9.44
CA LYS A 31 -2.57 4.92 -9.20
C LYS A 31 -1.08 4.62 -9.05
N SER A 32 -0.22 5.61 -9.31
CA SER A 32 1.21 5.47 -9.10
C SER A 32 1.60 5.70 -7.65
N VAL A 33 2.59 4.96 -7.17
CA VAL A 33 3.14 5.07 -5.81
C VAL A 33 4.26 6.12 -5.69
N TYR A 34 4.67 6.73 -6.80
CA TYR A 34 5.59 7.87 -6.84
C TYR A 34 5.29 8.79 -8.04
N PRO A 35 5.68 10.08 -7.99
CA PRO A 35 5.43 11.01 -9.09
C PRO A 35 6.03 10.53 -10.42
N GLY A 36 5.20 10.47 -11.47
CA GLY A 36 5.61 10.05 -12.82
C GLY A 36 5.84 8.55 -13.00
N GLY A 37 5.54 7.73 -11.99
CA GLY A 37 5.63 6.28 -12.10
C GLY A 37 4.48 5.64 -12.89
N PRO A 38 4.57 4.32 -13.17
CA PRO A 38 3.50 3.59 -13.84
C PRO A 38 2.25 3.49 -12.96
N GLU A 39 1.07 3.41 -13.59
CA GLU A 39 -0.21 3.19 -12.90
C GLU A 39 -0.34 1.79 -12.28
N LYS A 40 0.49 0.85 -12.72
CA LYS A 40 0.59 -0.51 -12.17
C LYS A 40 2.02 -0.73 -11.69
N PRO A 41 2.41 -0.13 -10.55
CA PRO A 41 3.75 -0.28 -10.04
C PRO A 41 3.99 -1.73 -9.62
N LYS A 42 5.17 -2.26 -9.98
CA LYS A 42 5.66 -3.51 -9.41
C LYS A 42 6.16 -3.19 -8.00
N LEU A 43 5.57 -3.82 -6.99
CA LEU A 43 6.03 -3.65 -5.63
C LEU A 43 7.33 -4.46 -5.45
N GLU A 44 8.45 -3.74 -5.37
CA GLU A 44 9.75 -4.30 -5.03
C GLU A 44 10.11 -3.81 -3.62
N VAL A 45 10.08 -4.71 -2.64
CA VAL A 45 10.40 -4.40 -1.25
C VAL A 45 11.72 -5.08 -0.91
N GLU A 46 12.67 -4.27 -0.45
CA GLU A 46 13.95 -4.74 0.07
C GLU A 46 13.96 -4.58 1.58
N PHE A 47 14.48 -5.58 2.29
CA PHE A 47 14.56 -5.58 3.74
C PHE A 47 16.02 -5.47 4.15
N TYR A 48 16.27 -4.67 5.18
CA TYR A 48 17.62 -4.39 5.66
C TYR A 48 17.72 -4.64 7.16
N SER A 49 18.88 -5.11 7.61
CA SER A 49 19.22 -5.18 9.02
C SER A 49 19.45 -3.77 9.62
N PRO A 50 19.50 -3.64 10.96
CA PRO A 50 19.92 -2.39 11.60
C PRO A 50 21.35 -1.94 11.22
N SER A 51 22.20 -2.85 10.77
CA SER A 51 23.54 -2.54 10.24
C SER A 51 23.52 -2.05 8.79
N GLY A 52 22.36 -2.05 8.12
CA GLY A 52 22.20 -1.65 6.72
C GLY A 52 22.48 -2.77 5.71
N GLU A 53 22.62 -4.01 6.15
CA GLU A 53 22.84 -5.15 5.25
C GLU A 53 21.51 -5.64 4.68
N LYS A 54 21.45 -5.84 3.36
CA LYS A 54 20.26 -6.40 2.70
C LYS A 54 20.03 -7.84 3.16
N LEU A 55 18.82 -8.15 3.61
CA LEU A 55 18.40 -9.49 4.00
C LEU A 55 18.11 -10.34 2.77
N SER A 56 18.52 -11.61 2.80
CA SER A 56 18.20 -12.57 1.75
C SER A 56 16.73 -12.96 1.79
N GLU A 57 16.19 -13.38 0.64
CA GLU A 57 14.80 -13.81 0.50
C GLU A 57 14.41 -14.92 1.49
N GLU A 58 15.32 -15.85 1.76
CA GLU A 58 15.11 -16.93 2.73
C GLU A 58 14.82 -16.41 4.14
N LYS A 59 15.51 -15.35 4.57
CA LYS A 59 15.33 -14.76 5.91
C LYS A 59 14.00 -14.01 6.04
N ILE A 60 13.46 -13.51 4.93
CA ILE A 60 12.25 -12.68 4.91
C ILE A 60 11.03 -13.42 4.36
N LYS A 61 11.19 -14.71 3.98
CA LYS A 61 10.14 -15.51 3.35
C LYS A 61 8.84 -15.51 4.17
N SER A 62 8.94 -15.71 5.48
CA SER A 62 7.78 -15.72 6.38
C SER A 62 7.06 -14.37 6.44
N VAL A 63 7.82 -13.27 6.42
CA VAL A 63 7.26 -11.91 6.42
C VAL A 63 6.54 -11.63 5.10
N ILE A 64 7.17 -11.98 3.96
CA ILE A 64 6.55 -11.85 2.64
C ILE A 64 5.28 -12.69 2.54
N GLU A 65 5.31 -13.92 3.05
CA GLU A 65 4.16 -14.82 3.06
C GLU A 65 3.01 -14.27 3.90
N PHE A 66 3.30 -13.76 5.10
CA PHE A 66 2.33 -13.08 5.95
C PHE A 66 1.67 -11.90 5.22
N VAL A 67 2.47 -10.99 4.64
CA VAL A 67 1.94 -9.82 3.91
C VAL A 67 1.06 -10.24 2.74
N LYS A 68 1.43 -11.29 2.00
CA LYS A 68 0.63 -11.82 0.88
C LYS A 68 -0.71 -12.38 1.35
N ILE A 69 -0.72 -13.13 2.45
CA ILE A 69 -1.95 -13.67 3.04
C ILE A 69 -2.89 -12.52 3.45
N THR A 70 -2.38 -11.55 4.21
CA THR A 70 -3.17 -10.39 4.65
C THR A 70 -3.75 -9.60 3.47
N GLN A 71 -2.95 -9.33 2.43
CA GLN A 71 -3.45 -8.64 1.23
C GLN A 71 -4.52 -9.46 0.49
N HIS A 72 -4.37 -10.78 0.43
CA HIS A 72 -5.34 -11.65 -0.22
C HIS A 72 -6.68 -11.69 0.53
N GLU A 73 -6.65 -11.80 1.87
CA GLU A 73 -7.85 -11.81 2.71
C GLU A 73 -8.61 -10.47 2.65
N ILE A 74 -7.89 -9.34 2.67
CA ILE A 74 -8.47 -8.01 2.47
C ILE A 74 -9.16 -7.90 1.10
N ARG A 75 -8.56 -8.50 0.06
CA ARG A 75 -9.05 -8.39 -1.32
C ARG A 75 -10.19 -9.36 -1.66
N THR A 76 -10.35 -10.46 -0.94
CA THR A 76 -11.27 -11.56 -1.31
C THR A 76 -12.64 -11.53 -0.63
N GLY A 77 -12.94 -10.57 0.25
CA GLY A 77 -14.35 -10.28 0.55
C GLY A 77 -14.74 -9.99 1.99
N GLN A 78 -13.86 -9.46 2.84
CA GLN A 78 -14.32 -8.73 4.01
C GLN A 78 -14.40 -7.25 3.64
N THR A 79 -15.58 -6.64 3.79
CA THR A 79 -15.86 -5.23 3.55
C THR A 79 -15.15 -4.28 4.55
N GLY A 80 -14.08 -4.74 5.18
CA GLY A 80 -13.35 -4.02 6.20
C GLY A 80 -12.24 -3.15 5.60
N SER A 81 -11.93 -2.06 6.28
CA SER A 81 -10.76 -1.23 5.96
C SER A 81 -9.47 -1.97 6.33
N TYR A 82 -8.32 -1.56 5.78
CA TYR A 82 -7.02 -2.08 6.23
C TYR A 82 -6.81 -1.90 7.75
N GLY A 83 -7.41 -0.85 8.33
CA GLY A 83 -7.37 -0.58 9.78
C GLY A 83 -8.04 -1.67 10.61
N ASP A 84 -9.16 -2.22 10.13
CA ASP A 84 -9.95 -3.23 10.84
C ASP A 84 -9.17 -4.54 11.06
N PHE A 85 -8.12 -4.78 10.27
CA PHE A 85 -7.22 -5.94 10.38
C PHE A 85 -6.02 -5.71 11.29
N MET A 86 -5.60 -4.46 11.49
CA MET A 86 -4.40 -4.12 12.29
C MET A 86 -4.72 -3.88 13.77
N GLU A 87 -6.00 -3.70 14.12
CA GLU A 87 -6.46 -3.50 15.51
C GLU A 87 -6.73 -4.80 16.29
N LYS A 88 -6.56 -5.98 15.67
CA LYS A 88 -6.68 -7.29 16.34
C LYS A 88 -5.32 -7.82 16.79
#